data_AF-M5F9J5-F1
#
_entry.id   AF-M5F9J5-F1
#
_cell.length_a   1.000
_cell.length_b   1.000
_cell.length_c   1.000
_cell.angle_alpha   90.00
_cell.angle_beta   90.00
_cell.angle_gamma   90.00
#
_symmetry.space_group_name_H-M   'P 1'
#
loop_
_entity.id
_entity.type
_entity.pdbx_description
1 polymer ?
#
loop_
_entity_poly.entity_id
_entity_poly.type
_entity_poly.pdbx_seq_one_letter_code
_entity_poly.pdbx_strand_id
1 'polypeptide(L)'
;MSDELSAARRRLLRGKRPSSYSLGRGDEKTKRMEFEEFTKRVRKLPRHGLWRYGQAGDLPGEGDTIDPVQLIELAKANQNRPVIAFTHKPPTEENLEALQQASDLGFKVNLSADNMAEADEFCDLGVSVVVVLPLEYSRKTKGKEWLETITAYKERTKSLPKTTPKKRRIAVCPATYTDTRCSECRICSNHERNGIVVGFPVHGSRKLKIKTG
;
A
#
# COMPACT_ATOMS: atom_id res chain seq x y z
N MET A 1 -9.44 10.28 -36.97
CA MET A 1 -9.19 11.40 -36.02
C MET A 1 -9.38 11.02 -34.55
N SER A 2 -10.03 9.89 -34.21
CA SER A 2 -10.25 9.42 -32.84
C SER A 2 -9.06 8.67 -32.21
N ASP A 3 -8.21 8.03 -33.02
CA ASP A 3 -7.12 7.18 -32.52
C ASP A 3 -5.87 7.96 -32.06
N GLU A 4 -5.56 9.10 -32.69
CA GLU A 4 -4.44 9.95 -32.25
C GLU A 4 -4.71 10.68 -30.93
N LEU A 5 -5.98 11.10 -30.70
CA LEU A 5 -6.42 11.68 -29.42
C LEU A 5 -6.35 10.66 -28.27
N SER A 6 -6.56 9.36 -28.56
CA SER A 6 -6.39 8.25 -27.60
C SER A 6 -4.92 7.99 -27.28
N ALA A 7 -4.03 8.04 -28.28
CA ALA A 7 -2.59 7.89 -28.10
C ALA A 7 -1.96 9.08 -27.34
N ALA A 8 -2.40 10.31 -27.60
CA ALA A 8 -1.96 11.51 -26.90
C ALA A 8 -2.37 11.49 -25.41
N ARG A 9 -3.58 11.02 -25.07
CA ARG A 9 -4.00 10.78 -23.68
C ARG A 9 -3.19 9.68 -22.98
N ARG A 10 -2.80 8.61 -23.68
CA ARG A 10 -1.88 7.58 -23.13
C ARG A 10 -0.46 8.09 -22.92
N ARG A 11 -0.03 9.15 -23.61
CA ARG A 11 1.28 9.78 -23.45
C ARG A 11 1.32 10.74 -22.27
N LEU A 12 0.22 11.44 -21.98
CA LEU A 12 0.07 12.36 -20.84
C LEU A 12 -0.06 11.67 -19.46
N LEU A 13 -0.43 10.38 -19.42
CA LEU A 13 -0.44 9.57 -18.20
C LEU A 13 0.90 8.88 -17.89
N ARG A 14 1.94 9.09 -18.72
CA ARG A 14 3.31 8.76 -18.36
C ARG A 14 3.88 9.87 -17.47
N GLY A 15 3.22 10.14 -16.35
CA GLY A 15 3.87 10.85 -15.26
C GLY A 15 5.18 10.12 -14.96
N LYS A 16 6.31 10.82 -15.03
CA LYS A 16 7.60 10.30 -14.56
C LYS A 16 7.32 9.64 -13.21
N ARG A 17 7.61 8.35 -13.12
CA ARG A 17 7.48 7.57 -11.88
C ARG A 17 8.08 8.41 -10.75
N PRO A 18 7.34 8.73 -9.67
CA PRO A 18 7.98 9.32 -8.51
C PRO A 18 9.07 8.33 -8.11
N SER A 19 10.31 8.80 -8.22
CA SER A 19 11.50 8.06 -7.79
C SER A 19 11.20 7.47 -6.42
N SER A 20 11.35 6.16 -6.30
CA SER A 20 11.30 5.49 -5.02
C SER A 20 12.25 6.22 -4.05
N TYR A 21 11.74 6.58 -2.87
CA TYR A 21 12.58 7.09 -1.79
C TYR A 21 13.23 5.87 -1.13
N SER A 22 14.56 5.85 -1.15
CA SER A 22 15.39 4.94 -0.37
C SER A 22 16.49 5.82 0.20
N LEU A 23 16.56 5.99 1.52
CA LEU A 23 17.68 6.69 2.15
C LEU A 23 18.96 5.95 1.81
N GLY A 24 19.81 6.56 0.99
CA GLY A 24 21.16 6.06 0.71
C GLY A 24 22.03 6.14 1.97
N ARG A 25 23.14 5.41 1.98
CA ARG A 25 24.20 5.63 2.98
C ARG A 25 24.77 7.03 2.78
N GLY A 26 24.52 7.93 3.73
CA GLY A 26 24.98 9.32 3.74
C GLY A 26 24.82 9.91 5.14
N ASP A 27 25.52 11.01 5.43
CA ASP A 27 25.37 11.71 6.70
C ASP A 27 23.96 12.32 6.86
N GLU A 28 23.61 12.69 8.10
CA GLU A 28 22.27 13.16 8.45
C GLU A 28 21.85 14.41 7.65
N LYS A 29 22.81 15.30 7.36
CA LYS A 29 22.61 16.50 6.55
C LYS A 29 22.24 16.17 5.11
N THR A 30 22.92 15.18 4.52
CA THR A 30 22.65 14.70 3.17
C THR A 30 21.27 14.06 3.08
N LYS A 31 20.92 13.19 4.03
CA LYS A 31 19.59 12.57 4.14
C LYS A 31 18.47 13.62 4.23
N ARG A 32 18.69 14.67 5.03
CA ARG A 32 17.75 15.79 5.19
C ARG A 32 17.55 16.56 3.88
N MET A 33 18.63 16.93 3.19
CA MET A 33 18.54 17.62 1.90
C MET A 33 17.81 16.78 0.84
N GLU A 34 18.06 15.47 0.81
CA GLU A 34 17.34 14.54 -0.08
C GLU A 34 15.84 14.48 0.25
N PHE A 35 15.48 14.45 1.52
CA PHE A 35 14.09 14.47 1.97
C PHE A 35 13.38 15.78 1.60
N GLU A 36 14.03 16.92 1.81
CA GLU A 36 13.49 18.23 1.43
C GLU A 36 13.22 18.32 -0.08
N GLU A 37 14.16 17.85 -0.90
CA GLU A 37 13.97 17.79 -2.35
C GLU A 37 12.84 16.81 -2.74
N PHE A 38 12.72 15.68 -2.03
CA PHE A 38 11.61 14.76 -2.22
C PHE A 38 10.26 15.43 -1.93
N THR A 39 10.10 16.12 -0.79
CA THR A 39 8.83 16.83 -0.47
C THR A 39 8.51 17.92 -1.50
N LYS A 40 9.51 18.61 -2.06
CA LYS A 40 9.29 19.57 -3.17
C LYS A 40 8.71 18.91 -4.41
N ARG A 41 9.11 17.67 -4.72
CA ARG A 41 8.53 16.90 -5.84
C ARG A 41 7.12 16.44 -5.53
N VAL A 42 6.84 16.01 -4.30
CA VAL A 42 5.49 15.62 -3.86
C VAL A 42 4.51 16.79 -4.02
N ARG A 43 4.90 18.01 -3.63
CA ARG A 43 4.07 19.23 -3.82
C ARG A 43 3.68 19.49 -5.28
N LYS A 44 4.52 19.04 -6.23
CA LYS A 44 4.31 19.22 -7.68
C LYS A 44 3.46 18.10 -8.32
N LEU A 45 3.03 17.10 -7.55
CA LEU A 45 2.16 16.04 -8.08
C LEU A 45 0.80 16.60 -8.53
N PRO A 46 0.13 15.97 -9.50
CA PRO A 46 -1.22 16.36 -9.91
C PRO A 46 -2.18 16.41 -8.73
N ARG A 47 -2.98 17.48 -8.61
CA ARG A 47 -3.85 17.77 -7.44
C ARG A 47 -4.82 16.64 -7.05
N HIS A 48 -5.23 15.81 -8.00
CA HIS A 48 -6.15 14.69 -7.77
C HIS A 48 -5.56 13.35 -8.22
N GLY A 49 -4.25 13.31 -8.51
CA GLY A 49 -3.57 12.11 -8.93
C GLY A 49 -3.37 11.17 -7.75
N LEU A 50 -3.78 9.91 -7.91
CA LEU A 50 -3.33 8.84 -7.02
C LEU A 50 -1.83 8.66 -7.19
N TRP A 51 -1.12 8.54 -6.08
CA TRP A 51 0.29 8.17 -6.08
C TRP A 51 0.59 7.15 -4.99
N ARG A 52 1.78 6.56 -5.05
CA ARG A 52 2.24 5.54 -4.10
C ARG A 52 3.50 6.03 -3.42
N TYR A 53 3.49 6.02 -2.09
CA TYR A 53 4.67 6.25 -1.28
C TYR A 53 5.43 4.93 -1.04
N GLY A 54 6.73 5.00 -0.76
CA GLY A 54 7.48 3.85 -0.24
C GLY A 54 7.68 2.69 -1.22
N GLN A 55 7.82 2.95 -2.53
CA GLN A 55 8.08 1.86 -3.47
C GLN A 55 9.45 1.16 -3.23
N ALA A 56 10.38 1.80 -2.51
CA ALA A 56 11.67 1.20 -2.09
C ALA A 56 12.07 1.57 -0.64
N GLY A 57 11.13 1.56 0.28
CA GLY A 57 11.40 1.87 1.69
C GLY A 57 10.11 2.07 2.49
N ASP A 58 10.24 2.05 3.81
CA ASP A 58 9.13 2.36 4.72
C ASP A 58 9.03 3.88 4.98
N LEU A 59 8.13 4.30 5.87
CA LEU A 59 7.97 5.67 6.36
C LEU A 59 9.30 6.26 6.89
N PRO A 60 9.44 7.60 6.88
CA PRO A 60 10.62 8.26 7.45
C PRO A 60 10.87 7.81 8.89
N GLY A 61 12.14 7.68 9.25
CA GLY A 61 12.59 7.19 10.56
C GLY A 61 13.60 6.04 10.43
N GLU A 62 13.95 5.43 11.56
CA GLU A 62 14.99 4.39 11.66
C GLU A 62 14.43 3.13 12.30
N GLY A 63 14.72 1.96 11.72
CA GLY A 63 14.25 0.67 12.22
C GLY A 63 12.72 0.64 12.40
N ASP A 64 12.28 0.45 13.64
CA ASP A 64 10.87 0.36 14.03
C ASP A 64 10.26 1.72 14.38
N THR A 65 11.04 2.80 14.40
CA THR A 65 10.60 4.13 14.83
C THR A 65 10.25 5.02 13.64
N ILE A 66 9.10 5.69 13.68
CA ILE A 66 8.73 6.75 12.74
C ILE A 66 9.38 8.06 13.19
N ASP A 67 9.95 8.82 12.24
CA ASP A 67 10.29 10.23 12.48
C ASP A 67 9.02 11.08 12.29
N PRO A 68 8.41 11.61 13.37
CA PRO A 68 7.15 12.34 13.28
C PRO A 68 7.31 13.65 12.51
N VAL A 69 8.45 14.33 12.63
CA VAL A 69 8.69 15.62 11.96
C VAL A 69 8.71 15.42 10.45
N GLN A 70 9.50 14.44 9.97
CA GLN A 70 9.55 14.13 8.55
C GLN A 70 8.21 13.60 8.03
N LEU A 71 7.51 12.75 8.78
CA LEU A 71 6.20 12.26 8.36
C LEU A 71 5.18 13.41 8.21
N ILE A 72 5.16 14.37 9.13
CA ILE A 72 4.29 15.55 9.06
C ILE A 72 4.67 16.44 7.87
N GLU A 73 5.97 16.65 7.61
CA GLU A 73 6.44 17.42 6.44
C GLU A 73 5.98 16.77 5.13
N LEU A 74 6.06 15.44 5.04
CA LEU A 74 5.54 14.68 3.91
C LEU A 74 4.03 14.81 3.78
N ALA A 75 3.30 14.69 4.88
CA ALA A 75 1.84 14.82 4.90
C ALA A 75 1.38 16.21 4.43
N LYS A 76 2.05 17.28 4.89
CA LYS A 76 1.83 18.65 4.40
C LYS A 76 2.13 18.77 2.90
N ALA A 77 3.23 18.17 2.45
CA ALA A 77 3.60 18.18 1.03
C ALA A 77 2.60 17.42 0.14
N ASN A 78 1.94 16.38 0.68
CA ASN A 78 0.91 15.61 -0.01
C ASN A 78 -0.33 16.45 -0.37
N GLN A 79 -0.66 17.47 0.42
CA GLN A 79 -1.83 18.35 0.24
C GLN A 79 -3.14 17.55 0.07
N ASN A 80 -3.35 16.55 0.95
CA ASN A 80 -4.53 15.67 0.95
C ASN A 80 -4.82 14.98 -0.41
N ARG A 81 -3.77 14.71 -1.21
CA ARG A 81 -3.92 13.88 -2.40
C ARG A 81 -4.15 12.41 -1.99
N PRO A 82 -4.92 11.64 -2.77
CA PRO A 82 -5.01 10.20 -2.56
C PRO A 82 -3.64 9.54 -2.64
N VAL A 83 -3.23 8.87 -1.57
CA VAL A 83 -1.95 8.18 -1.45
C VAL A 83 -2.16 6.72 -1.09
N ILE A 84 -1.38 5.84 -1.71
CA ILE A 84 -1.21 4.46 -1.23
C ILE A 84 0.11 4.43 -0.46
N ALA A 85 0.01 4.27 0.86
CA ALA A 85 1.14 4.11 1.76
C ALA A 85 0.91 2.91 2.68
N PHE A 86 1.99 2.23 3.01
CA PHE A 86 2.05 1.07 3.90
C PHE A 86 3.20 1.27 4.88
N THR A 87 3.07 0.69 6.07
CA THR A 87 4.18 0.58 7.02
C THR A 87 4.16 -0.79 7.69
N HIS A 88 5.36 -1.31 7.99
CA HIS A 88 5.56 -2.44 8.90
C HIS A 88 6.12 -1.99 10.25
N LYS A 89 6.44 -0.70 10.43
CA LYS A 89 6.82 -0.16 11.74
C LYS A 89 5.70 -0.45 12.75
N PRO A 90 6.02 -1.01 13.94
CA PRO A 90 5.03 -1.49 14.90
C PRO A 90 4.17 -0.34 15.43
N PRO A 91 2.92 -0.62 15.82
CA PRO A 91 2.02 0.41 16.36
C PRO A 91 2.33 0.72 17.83
N THR A 92 3.53 1.22 18.12
CA THR A 92 3.84 1.83 19.42
C THR A 92 3.02 3.10 19.61
N GLU A 93 2.89 3.59 20.84
CA GLU A 93 2.14 4.82 21.13
C GLU A 93 2.65 6.00 20.30
N GLU A 94 3.97 6.16 20.20
CA GLU A 94 4.62 7.24 19.45
C GLU A 94 4.38 7.11 17.94
N ASN A 95 4.46 5.88 17.41
CA ASN A 95 4.21 5.63 16.00
C ASN A 95 2.74 5.86 15.65
N LEU A 96 1.81 5.46 16.51
CA LEU A 96 0.38 5.70 16.33
C LEU A 96 0.05 7.18 16.37
N GLU A 97 0.66 7.94 17.28
CA GLU A 97 0.51 9.39 17.32
C GLU A 97 1.00 10.05 16.02
N ALA A 98 2.19 9.67 15.54
CA ALA A 98 2.72 10.19 14.28
C ALA A 98 1.82 9.87 13.08
N LEU A 99 1.28 8.65 13.02
CA LEU A 99 0.32 8.22 11.99
C LEU A 99 -1.00 9.00 12.07
N GLN A 100 -1.49 9.28 13.28
CA GLN A 100 -2.71 10.06 13.48
C GLN A 100 -2.50 11.51 13.01
N GLN A 101 -1.41 12.16 13.41
CA GLN A 101 -1.09 13.53 12.97
C GLN A 101 -0.94 13.63 11.44
N ALA A 102 -0.37 12.61 10.79
CA ALA A 102 -0.31 12.54 9.33
C ALA A 102 -1.69 12.33 8.69
N SER A 103 -2.52 11.48 9.30
CA SER A 103 -3.90 11.21 8.87
C SER A 103 -4.77 12.47 8.91
N ASP A 104 -4.62 13.30 9.95
CA ASP A 104 -5.35 14.58 10.11
C ASP A 104 -5.01 15.58 8.98
N LEU A 105 -3.81 15.44 8.39
CA LEU A 105 -3.37 16.21 7.22
C LEU A 105 -3.75 15.53 5.88
N GLY A 106 -4.49 14.44 5.92
CA GLY A 106 -4.92 13.69 4.74
C GLY A 106 -3.88 12.73 4.17
N PHE A 107 -2.81 12.43 4.92
CA PHE A 107 -1.83 11.40 4.57
C PHE A 107 -2.07 10.15 5.40
N LYS A 108 -2.99 9.32 4.92
CA LYS A 108 -3.37 8.08 5.60
C LYS A 108 -2.48 6.93 5.16
N VAL A 109 -2.08 6.10 6.11
CA VAL A 109 -1.19 4.95 5.91
C VAL A 109 -1.92 3.68 6.33
N ASN A 110 -1.67 2.58 5.62
CA ASN A 110 -2.16 1.27 6.04
C ASN A 110 -1.10 0.57 6.90
N LEU A 111 -1.49 0.05 8.07
CA LEU A 111 -0.63 -0.88 8.80
C LEU A 111 -0.61 -2.24 8.09
N SER A 112 0.58 -2.82 7.98
CA SER A 112 0.80 -4.08 7.28
C SER A 112 1.00 -5.20 8.29
N ALA A 113 0.00 -6.06 8.40
CA ALA A 113 0.07 -7.27 9.22
C ALA A 113 0.62 -8.45 8.43
N ASP A 114 1.38 -9.30 9.09
CA ASP A 114 1.96 -10.53 8.53
C ASP A 114 0.97 -11.70 8.56
N ASN A 115 -0.09 -11.61 9.37
CA ASN A 115 -1.11 -12.64 9.49
C ASN A 115 -2.48 -12.07 9.93
N MET A 116 -3.53 -12.90 9.85
CA MET A 116 -4.90 -12.47 10.14
C MET A 116 -5.18 -12.13 11.62
N ALA A 117 -4.44 -12.73 12.55
CA ALA A 117 -4.61 -12.44 13.98
C ALA A 117 -4.00 -11.08 14.33
N GLU A 118 -2.79 -10.79 13.84
CA GLU A 118 -2.19 -9.47 13.95
C GLU A 118 -3.03 -8.40 13.22
N ALA A 119 -3.63 -8.73 12.07
CA ALA A 119 -4.55 -7.82 11.41
C ALA A 119 -5.77 -7.48 12.29
N ASP A 120 -6.24 -8.42 13.11
CA ASP A 120 -7.31 -8.16 14.06
C ASP A 120 -6.88 -7.20 15.17
N GLU A 121 -5.66 -7.36 15.69
CA GLU A 121 -5.07 -6.46 16.69
C GLU A 121 -4.94 -5.04 16.11
N PHE A 122 -4.42 -4.90 14.89
CA PHE A 122 -4.29 -3.60 14.24
C PHE A 122 -5.65 -2.96 13.94
N CYS A 123 -6.67 -3.76 13.60
CA CYS A 123 -8.02 -3.23 13.41
C CYS A 123 -8.66 -2.73 14.72
N ASP A 124 -8.29 -3.28 15.88
CA ASP A 124 -8.77 -2.78 17.17
C ASP A 124 -8.26 -1.35 17.48
N LEU A 125 -7.15 -0.95 16.84
CA LEU A 125 -6.57 0.40 16.93
C LEU A 125 -7.31 1.44 16.07
N GLY A 126 -8.36 1.05 15.34
CA GLY A 126 -9.13 1.96 14.49
C GLY A 126 -8.44 2.41 13.20
N VAL A 127 -7.30 1.82 12.85
CA VAL A 127 -6.53 2.14 11.65
C VAL A 127 -6.91 1.26 10.47
N SER A 128 -6.55 1.70 9.25
CA SER A 128 -6.71 0.87 8.06
C SER A 128 -5.62 -0.20 7.99
N VAL A 129 -6.02 -1.46 7.82
CA VAL A 129 -5.10 -2.59 7.85
C VAL A 129 -5.05 -3.32 6.52
N VAL A 130 -3.85 -3.72 6.13
CA VAL A 130 -3.62 -4.73 5.09
C VAL A 130 -2.93 -5.94 5.69
N VAL A 131 -3.13 -7.11 5.08
CA VAL A 131 -2.62 -8.36 5.63
C VAL A 131 -1.98 -9.22 4.56
N VAL A 132 -0.87 -9.85 4.88
CA VAL A 132 -0.26 -10.88 4.05
C VAL A 132 -1.12 -12.14 4.10
N LEU A 133 -1.42 -12.70 2.92
CA LEU A 133 -2.19 -13.93 2.77
C LEU A 133 -1.34 -15.06 2.17
N PRO A 134 -1.68 -16.32 2.46
CA PRO A 134 -1.09 -17.46 1.78
C PRO A 134 -1.21 -17.39 0.25
N LEU A 135 -0.28 -18.04 -0.46
CA LEU A 135 -0.21 -18.01 -1.93
C LEU A 135 -1.49 -18.55 -2.58
N GLU A 136 -2.21 -19.43 -1.89
CA GLU A 136 -3.46 -20.07 -2.31
C GLU A 136 -4.54 -19.04 -2.68
N TYR A 137 -4.50 -17.84 -2.09
CA TYR A 137 -5.42 -16.75 -2.41
C TYR A 137 -5.15 -16.09 -3.77
N SER A 138 -3.96 -16.29 -4.36
CA SER A 138 -3.61 -15.77 -5.69
C SER A 138 -4.14 -16.67 -6.81
N ARG A 139 -4.39 -16.08 -7.99
CA ARG A 139 -4.59 -16.85 -9.21
C ARG A 139 -3.25 -17.35 -9.73
N LYS A 140 -3.20 -18.61 -10.15
CA LYS A 140 -1.96 -19.25 -10.59
C LYS A 140 -1.40 -18.54 -11.83
N THR A 141 -0.09 -18.26 -11.81
CA THR A 141 0.62 -17.61 -12.92
C THR A 141 1.91 -18.32 -13.29
N LYS A 142 2.30 -18.22 -14.57
CA LYS A 142 3.67 -18.48 -15.06
C LYS A 142 4.16 -17.21 -15.75
N GLY A 143 5.12 -16.52 -15.15
CA GLY A 143 5.50 -15.19 -15.62
C GLY A 143 4.32 -14.21 -15.54
N LYS A 144 3.88 -13.69 -16.69
CA LYS A 144 2.73 -12.76 -16.79
C LYS A 144 1.44 -13.44 -17.23
N GLU A 145 1.45 -14.76 -17.41
CA GLU A 145 0.31 -15.51 -17.95
C GLU A 145 -0.49 -16.19 -16.83
N TRP A 146 -1.81 -16.13 -16.94
CA TRP A 146 -2.74 -16.83 -16.06
C TRP A 146 -2.83 -18.31 -16.45
N LEU A 147 -2.57 -19.21 -15.49
CA LEU A 147 -2.58 -20.67 -15.72
C LEU A 147 -3.95 -21.32 -15.47
N GLU A 148 -4.92 -20.56 -14.98
CA GLU A 148 -6.28 -21.04 -14.73
C GLU A 148 -7.28 -19.94 -15.13
N THR A 149 -8.52 -20.30 -15.47
CA THR A 149 -9.58 -19.32 -15.74
C THR A 149 -10.04 -18.61 -14.46
N ILE A 150 -10.72 -17.48 -14.59
CA ILE A 150 -11.29 -16.79 -13.41
C ILE A 150 -12.31 -17.66 -12.67
N THR A 151 -13.06 -18.49 -13.40
CA THR A 151 -14.02 -19.44 -12.82
C THR A 151 -13.31 -20.52 -12.01
N ALA A 152 -12.26 -21.13 -12.56
CA ALA A 152 -11.45 -22.13 -11.85
C ALA A 152 -10.80 -21.54 -10.58
N TYR A 153 -10.29 -20.31 -10.66
CA TYR A 153 -9.78 -19.57 -9.50
C TYR A 153 -10.84 -19.39 -8.41
N LYS A 154 -12.04 -18.92 -8.78
CA LYS A 154 -13.14 -18.71 -7.82
C LYS A 154 -13.56 -20.00 -7.14
N GLU A 155 -13.68 -21.09 -7.89
CA GLU A 155 -14.07 -22.38 -7.31
C GLU A 155 -13.00 -22.91 -6.36
N ARG A 156 -11.73 -22.88 -6.76
CA ARG A 156 -10.60 -23.30 -5.93
C ARG A 156 -10.46 -22.50 -4.63
N THR A 157 -10.74 -21.20 -4.67
CA THR A 157 -10.57 -20.31 -3.51
C THR A 157 -11.83 -20.14 -2.67
N LYS A 158 -12.93 -20.82 -3.02
CA LYS A 158 -14.23 -20.75 -2.35
C LYS A 158 -14.17 -21.17 -0.89
N SER A 159 -13.38 -22.20 -0.58
CA SER A 159 -13.21 -22.75 0.77
C SER A 159 -12.22 -21.95 1.64
N LEU A 160 -11.47 -21.00 1.07
CA LEU A 160 -10.52 -20.20 1.84
C LEU A 160 -11.25 -19.21 2.73
N PRO A 161 -10.80 -19.00 3.99
CA PRO A 161 -11.35 -17.99 4.88
C PRO A 161 -11.46 -16.61 4.21
N LYS A 162 -12.64 -16.00 4.29
CA LYS A 162 -12.88 -14.62 3.81
C LYS A 162 -12.97 -13.62 4.95
N THR A 163 -12.67 -14.07 6.17
CA THR A 163 -12.66 -13.26 7.37
C THR A 163 -11.47 -13.62 8.25
N THR A 164 -11.04 -12.67 9.05
CA THR A 164 -10.09 -12.89 10.16
C THR A 164 -10.75 -13.70 11.29
N PRO A 165 -9.98 -14.15 12.31
CA PRO A 165 -10.52 -14.79 13.51
C PRO A 165 -11.65 -13.98 14.20
N LYS A 166 -11.50 -12.65 14.33
CA LYS A 166 -12.55 -11.74 14.85
C LYS A 166 -13.61 -11.37 13.80
N LYS A 167 -13.77 -12.18 12.75
CA LYS A 167 -14.82 -12.06 11.71
C LYS A 167 -14.77 -10.78 10.88
N ARG A 168 -13.62 -10.09 10.82
CA ARG A 168 -13.46 -8.92 9.94
C ARG A 168 -13.33 -9.37 8.50
N ARG A 169 -14.01 -8.70 7.59
CA ARG A 169 -14.01 -9.07 6.16
C ARG A 169 -12.64 -8.83 5.54
N ILE A 170 -12.19 -9.80 4.75
CA ILE A 170 -10.97 -9.72 3.96
C ILE A 170 -11.32 -9.50 2.50
N ALA A 171 -10.87 -8.39 1.93
CA ALA A 171 -10.93 -8.12 0.50
C ALA A 171 -9.57 -8.44 -0.13
N VAL A 172 -9.49 -9.56 -0.86
CA VAL A 172 -8.25 -9.95 -1.58
C VAL A 172 -7.97 -8.95 -2.70
N CYS A 173 -6.74 -8.47 -2.79
CA CYS A 173 -6.31 -7.50 -3.79
C CYS A 173 -6.58 -8.03 -5.22
N PRO A 174 -7.38 -7.31 -6.05
CA PRO A 174 -7.76 -7.78 -7.38
C PRO A 174 -6.61 -7.92 -8.36
N ALA A 175 -5.50 -7.21 -8.13
CA ALA A 175 -4.28 -7.36 -8.94
C ALA A 175 -3.64 -8.75 -8.85
N THR A 176 -4.09 -9.60 -7.92
CA THR A 176 -3.58 -10.98 -7.76
C THR A 176 -4.41 -12.03 -8.48
N TYR A 177 -5.54 -11.66 -9.06
CA TYR A 177 -6.41 -12.58 -9.81
C TYR A 177 -7.07 -11.99 -11.07
N THR A 178 -6.85 -10.70 -11.33
CA THR A 178 -7.29 -9.95 -12.52
C THR A 178 -6.18 -9.02 -12.99
N ASP A 179 -6.37 -8.36 -14.13
CA ASP A 179 -5.44 -7.37 -14.67
C ASP A 179 -5.63 -5.95 -14.10
N THR A 180 -6.42 -5.82 -13.02
CA THR A 180 -6.75 -4.54 -12.36
C THR A 180 -5.50 -3.82 -11.86
N ARG A 181 -5.46 -2.50 -12.01
CA ARG A 181 -4.38 -1.64 -11.49
C ARG A 181 -4.81 -0.88 -10.24
N CYS A 182 -3.82 -0.49 -9.43
CA CYS A 182 -4.08 0.34 -8.24
C CYS A 182 -4.77 1.68 -8.57
N SER A 183 -4.47 2.26 -9.74
CA SER A 183 -5.11 3.48 -10.25
C SER A 183 -6.61 3.34 -10.52
N GLU A 184 -7.05 2.11 -10.80
CA GLU A 184 -8.45 1.75 -11.07
C GLU A 184 -9.15 1.31 -9.77
N CYS A 185 -8.50 0.46 -8.97
CA CYS A 185 -9.08 -0.11 -7.75
C CYS A 185 -9.16 0.88 -6.57
N ARG A 186 -8.08 1.61 -6.29
CA ARG A 186 -7.98 2.65 -5.24
C ARG A 186 -8.31 2.25 -3.80
N ILE A 187 -8.58 0.97 -3.50
CA ILE A 187 -9.00 0.53 -2.16
C ILE A 187 -7.95 0.80 -1.07
N CYS A 188 -6.66 0.75 -1.41
CA CYS A 188 -5.58 1.02 -0.46
C CYS A 188 -5.36 2.51 -0.16
N SER A 189 -5.93 3.41 -0.97
CA SER A 189 -5.98 4.85 -0.69
C SER A 189 -7.35 5.29 -0.14
N ASN A 190 -8.33 4.39 -0.12
CA ASN A 190 -9.63 4.64 0.47
C ASN A 190 -9.66 4.05 1.89
N HIS A 191 -9.63 4.93 2.88
CA HIS A 191 -9.64 4.57 4.29
C HIS A 191 -11.05 4.53 4.89
N GLU A 192 -12.07 4.93 4.14
CA GLU A 192 -13.49 4.82 4.51
C GLU A 192 -14.04 3.46 4.05
N ARG A 193 -13.37 2.38 4.47
CA ARG A 193 -13.68 1.01 4.05
C ARG A 193 -14.32 0.15 5.14
N ASN A 194 -14.96 0.75 6.14
CA ASN A 194 -15.75 0.08 7.19
C ASN A 194 -15.05 -1.14 7.82
N GLY A 195 -13.77 -1.00 8.19
CA GLY A 195 -12.99 -2.08 8.82
C GLY A 195 -12.63 -3.25 7.89
N ILE A 196 -12.80 -3.12 6.57
CA ILE A 196 -12.35 -4.13 5.61
C ILE A 196 -10.81 -4.19 5.64
N VAL A 197 -10.28 -5.39 5.83
CA VAL A 197 -8.85 -5.70 5.72
C VAL A 197 -8.53 -6.03 4.28
N VAL A 198 -7.53 -5.37 3.68
CA VAL A 198 -7.10 -5.70 2.31
C VAL A 198 -6.04 -6.79 2.35
N GLY A 199 -6.31 -7.91 1.70
CA GLY A 199 -5.43 -9.07 1.68
C GLY A 199 -4.48 -9.11 0.49
N PHE A 200 -3.19 -9.30 0.74
CA PHE A 200 -2.15 -9.47 -0.27
C PHE A 200 -1.58 -10.88 -0.22
N PRO A 201 -1.97 -11.77 -1.16
CA PRO A 201 -1.29 -13.05 -1.35
C PRO A 201 0.22 -12.83 -1.51
N VAL A 202 1.02 -13.61 -0.78
CA VAL A 202 2.48 -13.60 -0.94
C VAL A 202 2.85 -13.82 -2.41
N HIS A 203 3.78 -13.01 -2.92
CA HIS A 203 4.30 -13.11 -4.27
C HIS A 203 5.83 -13.18 -4.27
N GLY A 204 6.42 -13.92 -5.22
CA GLY A 204 7.87 -14.04 -5.37
C GLY A 204 8.48 -15.31 -4.74
N SER A 205 9.81 -15.32 -4.60
CA SER A 205 10.61 -16.47 -4.16
C SER A 205 10.53 -16.77 -2.66
N ARG A 206 10.06 -15.82 -1.83
CA ARG A 206 9.68 -16.08 -0.43
C ARG A 206 8.29 -16.69 -0.37
N LYS A 207 8.17 -17.93 -0.83
CA LYS A 207 6.99 -18.78 -0.57
C LYS A 207 7.04 -19.26 0.89
N LEU A 208 6.78 -18.37 1.84
CA LEU A 208 6.55 -18.81 3.21
C LEU A 208 5.23 -19.57 3.22
N LYS A 209 5.29 -20.85 3.62
CA LYS A 209 4.10 -21.63 3.98
C LYS A 209 3.58 -21.06 5.29
N ILE A 210 2.84 -19.95 5.22
CA ILE A 210 2.06 -19.47 6.36
C ILE A 210 0.93 -20.49 6.51
N LYS A 211 1.02 -21.34 7.54
CA LYS A 211 -0.10 -22.19 7.92
C LYS A 211 -1.21 -21.25 8.38
N THR A 212 -2.35 -21.28 7.69
CA THR A 212 -3.61 -20.82 8.30
C THR A 212 -3.84 -21.68 9.54
N GLY A 213 -3.48 -21.15 10.71
CA GLY A 213 -4.00 -21.62 11.98
C GLY A 213 -5.47 -21.29 12.11
#